data_AF-A0A3R7CVQ9-F1
#
_entry.id   AF-A0A3R7CVQ9-F1
#
_cell.length_a   1.000
_cell.length_b   1.000
_cell.length_c   1.000
_cell.angle_alpha   90.00
_cell.angle_beta   90.00
_cell.angle_gamma   90.00
#
_symmetry.space_group_name_H-M   'P 1'
#
loop_
_entity.id
_entity.type
_entity.pdbx_description
1 polymer ?
#
loop_
_entity_poly.entity_id
_entity_poly.type
_entity_poly.pdbx_seq_one_letter_code
_entity_poly.pdbx_strand_id
1 'polypeptide(L)'
;MKHILGLKKDEKTDKIVISDDAREYREIAVYHALCWIHEIRLYKKLNPLIDYHRVQLKKFPTRVWAFYDLLDRFRKNPDEEEKGKLETEFDELFSIETGYEELDKRIALTKKKKEELLLVLRFPEIPLHNNPAELALREPW
;
A
#
# COMPACT_ATOMS: atom_id res chain seq x y z
N MET A 1 18.49 -2.70 13.58
CA MET A 1 17.42 -3.72 13.42
C MET A 1 17.95 -5.16 13.45
N LYS A 2 18.85 -5.58 12.56
CA LYS A 2 19.37 -6.98 12.50
C LYS A 2 19.92 -7.52 13.83
N HIS A 3 20.73 -6.73 14.55
CA HIS A 3 21.25 -7.08 15.88
C HIS A 3 20.15 -7.21 16.96
N ILE A 4 19.05 -6.45 16.86
CA ILE A 4 17.91 -6.53 17.79
C ILE A 4 17.12 -7.82 17.56
N LEU A 5 17.12 -8.31 16.31
CA LEU A 5 16.43 -9.54 15.89
C LEU A 5 17.33 -10.79 15.97
N GLY A 6 18.60 -10.65 16.41
CA GLY A 6 19.56 -11.76 16.49
C GLY A 6 20.03 -12.32 15.14
N LEU A 7 19.79 -11.61 14.03
CA LEU A 7 20.17 -12.05 12.68
C LEU A 7 21.67 -11.81 12.43
N LYS A 8 22.34 -12.82 11.85
CA LYS A 8 23.72 -12.67 11.36
C LYS A 8 23.77 -11.71 10.16
N LYS A 9 24.99 -11.25 9.84
CA LYS A 9 25.24 -10.48 8.62
C LYS A 9 24.78 -11.33 7.42
N ASP A 10 23.90 -10.77 6.59
CA ASP A 10 23.28 -11.38 5.40
C ASP A 10 22.17 -12.42 5.64
N GLU A 11 21.77 -12.65 6.89
CA GLU A 11 20.63 -13.52 7.23
C GLU A 11 19.30 -12.75 7.14
N LYS A 12 18.33 -13.33 6.42
CA LYS A 12 16.94 -12.84 6.36
C LYS A 12 16.03 -13.78 7.15
N THR A 13 15.03 -13.23 7.82
CA THR A 13 13.98 -14.04 8.43
C THR A 13 12.90 -14.42 7.42
N ASP A 14 12.35 -15.62 7.56
CA ASP A 14 11.16 -16.07 6.82
C ASP A 14 9.86 -15.42 7.31
N LYS A 15 9.91 -14.66 8.42
CA LYS A 15 8.77 -13.89 8.91
C LYS A 15 8.44 -12.75 7.95
N ILE A 16 7.15 -12.59 7.69
CA ILE A 16 6.65 -11.43 6.95
C ILE A 16 6.74 -10.19 7.83
N VAL A 17 7.35 -9.14 7.29
CA VAL A 17 7.43 -7.83 7.95
C VAL A 17 6.55 -6.84 7.22
N ILE A 18 5.81 -6.00 7.95
CA ILE A 18 5.03 -4.89 7.40
C ILE A 18 5.62 -3.57 7.89
N SER A 19 5.94 -2.66 6.97
CA SER A 19 6.48 -1.34 7.32
C SER A 19 5.98 -0.21 6.42
N ASP A 20 6.40 1.02 6.73
CA ASP A 20 6.11 2.26 6.02
C ASP A 20 7.03 2.54 4.81
N ASP A 21 7.69 1.51 4.27
CA ASP A 21 8.73 1.60 3.23
C ASP A 21 10.08 2.15 3.71
N ALA A 22 10.37 2.06 5.01
CA ALA A 22 11.71 2.28 5.54
C ALA A 22 12.72 1.24 4.97
N ARG A 23 13.84 1.74 4.41
CA ARG A 23 14.81 0.96 3.63
C ARG A 23 15.44 -0.17 4.43
N GLU A 24 15.55 0.01 5.75
CA GLU A 24 16.16 -0.91 6.69
C GLU A 24 15.43 -2.25 6.75
N TYR A 25 14.16 -2.32 6.33
CA TYR A 25 13.34 -3.54 6.36
C TYR A 25 13.51 -4.43 5.12
N ARG A 26 13.96 -3.87 3.99
CA ARG A 26 14.14 -4.63 2.74
C ARG A 26 15.21 -5.71 2.83
N GLU A 27 16.15 -5.53 3.76
CA GLU A 27 17.28 -6.44 3.95
C GLU A 27 17.11 -7.44 5.11
N ILE A 28 15.97 -7.42 5.83
CA ILE A 28 15.80 -8.26 7.03
C ILE A 28 14.84 -9.42 6.84
N ALA A 29 13.91 -9.34 5.88
CA ALA A 29 12.89 -10.35 5.66
C ALA A 29 12.90 -10.85 4.21
N VAL A 30 12.58 -12.13 4.04
CA VAL A 30 12.33 -12.74 2.72
C VAL A 30 11.07 -12.12 2.09
N TYR A 31 10.06 -11.87 2.93
CA TYR A 31 8.78 -11.28 2.55
C TYR A 31 8.58 -9.95 3.26
N HIS A 32 8.42 -8.88 2.49
CA HIS A 32 8.20 -7.53 2.99
C HIS A 32 6.93 -6.96 2.39
N ALA A 33 5.93 -6.70 3.24
CA ALA A 33 4.70 -6.01 2.88
C ALA A 33 4.80 -4.52 3.21
N LEU A 34 4.12 -3.70 2.44
CA LEU A 34 3.98 -2.27 2.73
C LEU A 34 2.64 -1.98 3.40
N CYS A 35 2.69 -1.08 4.39
CA CYS A 35 1.49 -0.58 5.06
C CYS A 35 0.68 0.30 4.10
N TRP A 36 -0.53 -0.14 3.77
CA TRP A 36 -1.45 0.61 2.92
C TRP A 36 -1.82 1.98 3.49
N ILE A 37 -1.92 2.11 4.81
CA ILE A 37 -2.26 3.39 5.44
C ILE A 37 -1.14 4.41 5.21
N HIS A 38 0.12 3.98 5.30
CA HIS A 38 1.26 4.84 4.98
C HIS A 38 1.27 5.24 3.51
N GLU A 39 1.01 4.30 2.61
CA GLU A 39 0.94 4.59 1.17
C GLU A 39 -0.18 5.59 0.87
N ILE A 40 -1.39 5.40 1.44
CA ILE A 40 -2.53 6.32 1.24
C ILE A 40 -2.25 7.72 1.81
N ARG A 41 -1.57 7.82 2.96
CA ARG A 41 -1.19 9.12 3.55
C ARG A 41 -0.26 9.94 2.66
N LEU A 42 0.47 9.31 1.74
CA LEU A 42 1.37 10.02 0.82
C LEU A 42 0.61 10.92 -0.15
N TYR A 43 -0.64 10.57 -0.52
CA TYR A 43 -1.48 11.45 -1.33
C TYR A 43 -1.87 12.72 -0.56
N LYS A 44 -2.08 12.66 0.76
CA LYS A 44 -2.48 13.83 1.59
C LYS A 44 -1.43 14.92 1.65
N LYS A 45 -0.17 14.57 1.36
CA LYS A 45 0.95 15.50 1.36
C LYS A 45 1.00 16.40 0.12
N LEU A 46 0.17 16.12 -0.89
CA LEU A 46 0.05 16.94 -2.09
C LEU A 46 -0.74 18.22 -1.79
N ASN A 47 -0.28 19.34 -2.31
CA ASN A 47 -0.87 20.67 -2.06
C ASN A 47 -1.21 21.39 -3.39
N PRO A 48 -2.26 20.97 -4.09
CA PRO A 48 -2.63 21.54 -5.39
C PRO A 48 -3.06 23.00 -5.26
N LEU A 49 -2.59 23.84 -6.18
CA LEU A 49 -2.90 25.28 -6.18
C LEU A 49 -4.22 25.61 -6.89
N ILE A 50 -4.59 24.87 -7.93
CA ILE A 50 -5.78 25.10 -8.75
C ILE A 50 -6.91 24.13 -8.42
N ASP A 51 -8.15 24.58 -8.64
CA ASP A 51 -9.36 23.84 -8.26
C ASP A 51 -9.50 22.50 -8.97
N TYR A 52 -9.13 22.44 -10.26
CA TYR A 52 -9.14 21.19 -11.01
C TYR A 52 -8.28 20.12 -10.31
N HIS A 53 -7.06 20.45 -9.90
CA HIS A 53 -6.17 19.50 -9.19
C HIS A 53 -6.69 19.16 -7.79
N ARG A 54 -7.32 20.10 -7.07
CA ARG A 54 -7.99 19.81 -5.78
C ARG A 54 -9.10 18.76 -5.96
N VAL A 55 -9.89 18.87 -7.03
CA VAL A 55 -10.94 17.90 -7.34
C VAL A 55 -10.35 16.53 -7.65
N GLN A 56 -9.26 16.45 -8.43
CA GLN A 56 -8.59 15.17 -8.71
C GLN A 56 -8.02 14.55 -7.43
N LEU A 57 -7.35 15.35 -6.59
CA LEU A 57 -6.78 14.88 -5.33
C LEU A 57 -7.83 14.40 -4.33
N LYS A 58 -9.06 14.95 -4.34
CA LYS A 58 -10.16 14.42 -3.51
C LYS A 58 -10.72 13.09 -4.04
N LYS A 59 -10.80 12.95 -5.36
CA LYS A 59 -11.38 11.76 -6.01
C LYS A 59 -10.47 10.54 -5.91
N PHE A 60 -9.18 10.70 -6.17
CA PHE A 60 -8.29 9.55 -6.33
C PHE A 60 -8.12 8.71 -5.04
N PRO A 61 -7.82 9.28 -3.86
CA PRO A 61 -7.69 8.52 -2.62
C PRO A 61 -8.98 7.81 -2.19
N THR A 62 -10.16 8.31 -2.59
CA THR A 62 -11.43 7.62 -2.37
C THR A 62 -11.46 6.28 -3.10
N ARG A 63 -10.91 6.22 -4.32
CA ARG A 63 -10.76 4.97 -5.08
C ARG A 63 -9.76 4.02 -4.43
N VAL A 64 -8.64 4.56 -3.93
CA VAL A 64 -7.64 3.75 -3.20
C VAL A 64 -8.22 3.16 -1.91
N TRP A 65 -9.06 3.91 -1.19
CA TRP A 65 -9.78 3.37 -0.04
C TRP A 65 -10.79 2.29 -0.41
N ALA A 66 -11.50 2.43 -1.52
CA ALA A 66 -12.40 1.37 -2.00
C ALA A 66 -11.62 0.08 -2.33
N PHE A 67 -10.44 0.21 -2.94
CA PHE A 67 -9.54 -0.91 -3.19
C PHE A 67 -8.99 -1.51 -1.89
N TYR A 68 -8.64 -0.70 -0.89
CA TYR A 68 -8.27 -1.18 0.44
C TYR A 68 -9.39 -2.03 1.07
N ASP A 69 -10.65 -1.57 0.98
CA ASP A 69 -11.80 -2.29 1.52
C ASP A 69 -12.02 -3.63 0.78
N LEU A 70 -11.72 -3.69 -0.52
CA LEU A 70 -11.69 -4.95 -1.29
C LEU A 70 -10.63 -5.92 -0.76
N LEU A 71 -9.40 -5.45 -0.53
CA LEU A 71 -8.34 -6.27 0.05
C LEU A 71 -8.72 -6.80 1.44
N ASP A 72 -9.35 -5.98 2.30
CA ASP A 72 -9.77 -6.43 3.63
C ASP A 72 -10.90 -7.46 3.57
N ARG A 73 -11.77 -7.40 2.56
CA ARG A 73 -12.77 -8.44 2.29
C ARG A 73 -12.15 -9.74 1.80
N PHE A 74 -11.28 -9.68 0.80
CA PHE A 74 -10.53 -10.83 0.30
C PHE A 74 -9.82 -11.55 1.45
N ARG A 75 -9.19 -10.78 2.33
CA ARG A 75 -8.48 -11.31 3.49
C ARG A 75 -9.33 -12.21 4.39
N LYS A 76 -10.62 -11.90 4.52
CA LYS A 76 -11.57 -12.66 5.36
C LYS A 76 -12.11 -13.90 4.66
N ASN A 77 -12.07 -13.94 3.34
CA ASN A 77 -12.55 -15.05 2.51
C ASN A 77 -11.73 -15.13 1.21
N PRO A 78 -10.50 -15.66 1.27
CA PRO A 78 -9.60 -15.67 0.14
C PRO A 78 -10.12 -16.62 -0.94
N ASP A 79 -10.08 -16.15 -2.18
CA ASP A 79 -10.54 -16.86 -3.36
C ASP A 79 -9.58 -16.59 -4.54
N GLU A 80 -9.16 -17.64 -5.25
CA GLU A 80 -8.16 -17.50 -6.32
C GLU A 80 -8.68 -16.73 -7.54
N GLU A 81 -9.99 -16.76 -7.82
CA GLU A 81 -10.58 -15.95 -8.89
C GLU A 81 -10.57 -14.46 -8.49
N GLU A 82 -10.98 -14.16 -7.26
CA GLU A 82 -10.97 -12.80 -6.71
C GLU A 82 -9.55 -12.22 -6.63
N LYS A 83 -8.56 -13.05 -6.30
CA LYS A 83 -7.14 -12.66 -6.31
C LYS A 83 -6.70 -12.11 -7.67
N GLY A 84 -7.00 -12.81 -8.77
CA GLY A 84 -6.66 -12.36 -10.11
C GLY A 84 -7.38 -11.07 -10.50
N LYS A 85 -8.63 -10.90 -10.05
CA LYS A 85 -9.39 -9.65 -10.23
C LYS A 85 -8.74 -8.48 -9.50
N LEU A 86 -8.32 -8.67 -8.24
CA LEU A 86 -7.66 -7.64 -7.44
C LEU A 86 -6.30 -7.22 -8.02
N GLU A 87 -5.54 -8.16 -8.57
CA GLU A 87 -4.29 -7.84 -9.27
C GLU A 87 -4.52 -6.99 -10.53
N THR A 88 -5.62 -7.26 -11.25
CA THR A 88 -6.03 -6.48 -12.43
C THR A 88 -6.55 -5.11 -12.04
N GLU A 89 -7.43 -5.04 -11.04
CA GLU A 89 -7.99 -3.78 -10.54
C GLU A 89 -6.91 -2.85 -9.98
N PHE A 90 -5.87 -3.41 -9.33
CA PHE A 90 -4.69 -2.65 -8.93
C PHE A 90 -4.01 -2.00 -10.14
N ASP A 91 -3.75 -2.78 -11.20
CA ASP A 91 -3.06 -2.27 -12.38
C ASP A 91 -3.88 -1.18 -13.07
N GLU A 92 -5.19 -1.33 -13.15
CA GLU A 92 -6.10 -0.33 -13.72
C GLU A 92 -6.12 0.95 -12.87
N LEU A 93 -6.34 0.81 -11.55
CA LEU A 93 -6.40 1.93 -10.62
C LEU A 93 -5.11 2.76 -10.63
N PHE A 94 -3.95 2.11 -10.61
CA PHE A 94 -2.66 2.78 -10.59
C PHE A 94 -2.09 3.09 -11.99
N SER A 95 -2.89 2.94 -13.04
CA SER A 95 -2.61 3.45 -14.40
C SER A 95 -3.39 4.71 -14.76
N ILE A 96 -4.22 5.23 -13.84
CA ILE A 96 -4.99 6.45 -14.07
C ILE A 96 -4.06 7.66 -14.20
N GLU A 97 -4.27 8.43 -15.26
CA GLU A 97 -3.72 9.77 -15.43
C GLU A 97 -4.80 10.81 -15.11
N THR A 98 -4.50 11.73 -14.18
CA THR A 98 -5.45 12.72 -13.67
C THR A 98 -5.26 14.10 -14.31
N GLY A 99 -4.12 14.32 -14.96
CA GLY A 99 -3.68 15.63 -15.45
C GLY A 99 -3.11 16.52 -14.35
N TYR A 100 -3.05 16.03 -13.10
CA TYR A 100 -2.29 16.66 -12.02
C TYR A 100 -0.95 15.95 -11.87
N GLU A 101 0.10 16.53 -12.44
CA GLU A 101 1.42 15.90 -12.57
C GLU A 101 1.99 15.32 -11.25
N GLU A 102 1.84 16.01 -10.12
CA GLU A 102 2.35 15.51 -8.83
C GLU A 102 1.55 14.30 -8.32
N LEU A 103 0.24 14.27 -8.58
CA LEU A 103 -0.60 13.12 -8.27
C LEU A 103 -0.25 11.96 -9.20
N ASP A 104 -0.09 12.20 -10.50
CA ASP A 104 0.25 11.17 -11.48
C ASP A 104 1.63 10.55 -11.17
N LYS A 105 2.61 11.37 -10.77
CA LYS A 105 3.90 10.88 -10.24
C LYS A 105 3.72 10.01 -9.00
N ARG A 106 2.84 10.41 -8.06
CA ARG A 106 2.56 9.61 -6.86
C ARG A 106 1.93 8.27 -7.22
N ILE A 107 0.94 8.26 -8.12
CA ILE A 107 0.27 7.05 -8.61
C ILE A 107 1.29 6.08 -9.21
N ALA A 108 2.18 6.57 -10.06
CA ALA A 108 3.24 5.75 -10.67
C ALA A 108 4.23 5.18 -9.64
N LEU A 109 4.54 5.91 -8.57
CA LEU A 109 5.35 5.39 -7.46
C LEU A 109 4.64 4.27 -6.71
N THR A 110 3.34 4.41 -6.46
CA THR A 110 2.52 3.36 -5.83
C THR A 110 2.45 2.11 -6.73
N LYS A 111 2.27 2.29 -8.05
CA LYS A 111 2.25 1.17 -9.02
C LYS A 111 3.52 0.33 -8.96
N LYS A 112 4.69 0.95 -8.79
CA LYS A 112 5.98 0.26 -8.69
C LYS A 112 6.14 -0.61 -7.44
N LYS A 113 5.28 -0.41 -6.44
CA LYS A 113 5.26 -1.14 -5.17
C LYS A 113 4.22 -2.27 -5.14
N LYS A 114 3.74 -2.70 -6.32
CA LYS A 114 2.64 -3.67 -6.45
C LYS A 114 2.90 -4.94 -5.64
N GLU A 115 4.09 -5.51 -5.78
CA GLU A 115 4.43 -6.79 -5.15
C GLU A 115 4.34 -6.71 -3.62
N GLU A 116 4.85 -5.63 -3.02
CA GLU A 116 4.84 -5.45 -1.57
C GLU A 116 3.46 -5.01 -1.04
N LEU A 117 2.70 -4.23 -1.82
CA LEU A 117 1.34 -3.80 -1.44
C LEU A 117 0.31 -4.92 -1.57
N LEU A 118 0.47 -5.82 -2.54
CA LEU A 118 -0.42 -6.95 -2.78
C LEU A 118 0.04 -8.25 -2.11
N LEU A 119 1.05 -8.22 -1.24
CA LEU A 119 1.56 -9.42 -0.58
C LEU A 119 0.47 -10.18 0.23
N VAL A 120 -0.57 -9.46 0.68
CA VAL A 120 -1.77 -10.03 1.32
C VAL A 120 -2.52 -11.04 0.43
N LEU A 121 -2.41 -10.91 -0.90
CA LEU A 121 -2.99 -11.86 -1.85
C LEU A 121 -2.30 -13.23 -1.83
N ARG A 122 -1.04 -13.26 -1.39
CA ARG A 122 -0.28 -14.49 -1.17
C ARG A 122 -0.42 -14.99 0.26
N PHE A 123 -0.53 -14.08 1.23
CA PHE A 123 -0.62 -14.39 2.65
C PHE A 123 -1.82 -13.67 3.29
N PRO A 124 -3.05 -14.19 3.11
CA PRO A 124 -4.27 -13.53 3.59
C PRO A 124 -4.32 -13.37 5.12
N GLU A 125 -3.48 -14.04 5.90
CA GLU A 125 -3.41 -13.86 7.34
C GLU A 125 -2.79 -12.51 7.76
N ILE A 126 -2.01 -11.86 6.89
CA ILE A 126 -1.27 -10.64 7.26
C ILE A 126 -2.20 -9.41 7.29
N PRO A 127 -1.97 -8.44 8.20
CA PRO A 127 -2.72 -7.19 8.15
C PRO A 127 -2.30 -6.31 6.99
N LEU A 128 -3.20 -5.41 6.56
CA LEU A 128 -2.92 -4.39 5.54
C LEU A 128 -2.14 -3.18 6.11
N HIS A 129 -1.95 -3.14 7.42
CA HIS A 129 -1.35 -2.04 8.16
C HIS A 129 -0.50 -2.57 9.31
N ASN A 130 0.51 -1.81 9.74
CA ASN A 130 1.49 -2.28 10.73
C ASN A 130 0.97 -2.22 12.19
N ASN A 131 0.00 -1.35 12.49
CA ASN A 131 -0.55 -1.15 13.83
C ASN A 131 -2.04 -0.74 13.74
N PRO A 132 -2.95 -1.39 14.48
CA PRO A 132 -4.37 -1.03 14.52
C PRO A 132 -4.66 0.45 14.82
N ALA A 133 -3.78 1.14 15.54
CA ALA A 133 -3.91 2.58 15.81
C ALA A 133 -3.95 3.44 14.54
N GLU A 134 -3.43 2.95 13.40
CA GLU A 134 -3.40 3.68 12.14
C GLU A 134 -4.76 3.77 11.45
N LEU A 135 -5.66 2.80 11.68
CA LEU A 135 -7.03 2.82 11.18
C LEU A 135 -7.89 3.89 11.85
N ALA A 136 -7.65 4.16 13.14
CA ALA A 136 -8.32 5.22 13.88
C ALA A 136 -7.98 6.62 13.36
N LEU A 137 -6.91 6.73 12.56
CA LEU A 137 -6.44 7.96 11.93
C LEU A 137 -6.88 8.09 10.46
N ARG A 138 -8.00 7.44 10.08
CA ARG A 138 -8.67 7.73 8.80
C ARG A 138 -9.22 9.16 8.86
N GLU A 139 -8.37 10.13 8.61
CA GLU A 139 -8.80 11.53 8.63
C GLU A 139 -9.64 11.81 7.37
N PRO A 140 -10.68 12.65 7.48
CA PRO A 140 -11.47 13.09 6.34
C PRO A 140 -10.60 13.77 5.27
N TRP A 141 -11.07 13.71 4.02
CA TRP A 141 -10.47 14.33 2.83
C TRP A 141 -11.28 15.56 2.37
#